data_AF-A0A537M3I7-F1
#
_entry.id   AF-A0A537M3I7-F1
#
_cell.length_a   1.000
_cell.length_b   1.000
_cell.length_c   1.000
_cell.angle_alpha   90.00
_cell.angle_beta   90.00
_cell.angle_gamma   90.00
#
_symmetry.space_group_name_H-M   'P 1'
#
loop_
_entity.id
_entity.type
_entity.pdbx_description
1 polymer ?
#
loop_
_entity_poly.entity_id
_entity_poly.type
_entity_poly.pdbx_seq_one_letter_code
_entity_poly.pdbx_strand_id
1 'polypeptide(L)' 'MARAALEWSLEDAAVAAGVSRRTVLRFERYHRDVKPELIAAVRRAYEAAGVRFLDQGADSGAVVPPPLRVPTPR' A
#
# COMPACT_ATOMS: atom_id res chain seq x y z
N MET A 1 -3.27 5.88 5.46
CA MET A 1 -2.57 4.57 5.56
C MET A 1 -3.07 3.68 4.42
N ALA A 2 -2.19 3.17 3.54
CA ALA A 2 -2.57 2.44 2.32
C ALA A 2 -3.45 1.22 2.58
N ARG A 3 -3.17 0.50 3.67
CA ARG A 3 -3.88 -0.70 4.08
C ARG A 3 -5.37 -0.49 4.34
N ALA A 4 -5.75 0.69 4.87
CA ALA A 4 -7.15 1.03 5.12
C ALA A 4 -7.95 1.14 3.83
N ALA A 5 -7.33 1.59 2.73
CA ALA A 5 -7.99 1.68 1.43
C ALA A 5 -8.25 0.31 0.78
N LEU A 6 -7.55 -0.74 1.23
CA LEU A 6 -7.73 -2.13 0.80
C LEU A 6 -8.53 -2.97 1.82
N GLU A 7 -8.98 -2.38 2.92
CA GLU A 7 -9.60 -3.11 4.05
C GLU A 7 -8.71 -4.24 4.62
N TRP A 8 -7.40 -4.13 4.45
CA TRP A 8 -6.45 -5.15 4.87
C TRP A 8 -6.11 -5.07 6.37
N SER A 9 -5.94 -6.22 7.00
CA SER A 9 -5.31 -6.35 8.30
C SER A 9 -3.78 -6.26 8.19
N LEU A 10 -3.09 -6.03 9.33
CA LEU A 10 -1.62 -6.06 9.36
C LEU A 10 -1.03 -7.39 8.86
N GLU A 11 -1.77 -8.48 9.04
CA GLU A 11 -1.39 -9.82 8.58
C GLU A 11 -1.48 -9.90 7.04
N ASP A 12 -2.56 -9.40 6.45
CA ASP A 12 -2.78 -9.45 4.99
C ASP A 12 -1.67 -8.70 4.24
N ALA A 13 -1.31 -7.51 4.72
CA ALA A 13 -0.20 -6.74 4.14
C ALA A 13 1.17 -7.42 4.33
N ALA A 14 1.37 -8.13 5.44
CA ALA A 14 2.60 -8.86 5.72
C ALA A 14 2.76 -10.05 4.77
N VAL A 15 1.68 -10.82 4.59
CA VAL A 15 1.62 -11.94 3.64
C VAL A 15 1.84 -11.46 2.21
N ALA A 16 1.12 -10.40 1.78
CA ALA A 16 1.25 -9.86 0.43
C ALA A 16 2.66 -9.34 0.12
N ALA A 17 3.36 -8.78 1.13
CA ALA A 17 4.70 -8.25 0.97
C ALA A 17 5.83 -9.24 1.28
N GLY A 18 5.51 -10.45 1.77
CA GLY A 18 6.52 -11.43 2.18
C GLY A 18 7.41 -10.98 3.34
N VAL A 19 6.86 -10.15 4.25
CA VAL A 19 7.60 -9.62 5.41
C VAL A 19 6.90 -10.00 6.71
N SER A 20 7.55 -9.79 7.86
CA SER A 20 6.90 -10.02 9.15
C SER A 20 5.80 -8.98 9.45
N ARG A 21 4.74 -9.38 10.16
CA ARG A 21 3.71 -8.46 10.68
C ARG A 21 4.31 -7.30 11.48
N ARG A 22 5.39 -7.56 12.23
CA ARG A 22 6.12 -6.56 13.01
C ARG A 22 6.82 -5.53 12.13
N THR A 23 7.27 -5.92 10.94
CA THR A 23 7.83 -5.02 9.92
C THR A 23 6.76 -4.06 9.40
N VAL A 24 5.56 -4.57 9.07
CA VAL A 24 4.42 -3.74 8.63
C VAL A 24 4.00 -2.77 9.73
N LEU A 25 3.87 -3.24 10.97
CA LEU A 25 3.57 -2.37 12.12
C LEU A 25 4.64 -1.29 12.30
N ARG A 26 5.92 -1.63 12.09
CA ARG A 26 7.02 -0.65 12.20
C ARG A 26 6.94 0.41 11.11
N PHE A 27 6.60 0.02 9.88
CA PHE A 27 6.37 0.97 8.79
C PHE A 27 5.30 1.99 9.12
N GLU A 28 4.18 1.54 9.66
CA GLU A 28 3.04 2.41 9.92
C GLU A 28 3.22 3.31 11.15
N ARG A 29 3.98 2.84 12.16
CA ARG A 29 4.05 3.52 13.46
C ARG A 29 5.31 4.34 13.67
N TYR A 30 6.45 3.91 13.13
CA TYR A 30 7.74 4.45 13.55
C TYR A 30 8.50 5.21 12.47
N HIS A 31 8.10 5.12 11.19
CA HIS A 31 8.66 5.84 10.02
C HIS A 31 10.20 5.87 9.88
N ARG A 32 10.94 5.21 10.79
CA ARG A 32 12.40 5.15 10.90
C ARG A 32 12.82 3.71 11.20
N ASP A 33 14.07 3.40 10.90
CA ASP A 33 14.73 2.12 11.19
C ASP A 33 14.13 0.89 10.51
N VAL A 34 13.69 1.05 9.26
CA VAL A 34 13.38 -0.08 8.39
C VAL A 34 14.26 -0.05 7.16
N LYS A 35 14.77 -1.22 6.80
CA LYS A 35 15.66 -1.38 5.66
C LYS A 35 14.96 -0.95 4.36
N PRO A 36 15.65 -0.24 3.44
CA PRO A 36 15.08 0.19 2.16
C PRO A 36 14.47 -0.93 1.34
N GLU A 37 15.03 -2.13 1.38
CA GLU A 37 14.55 -3.28 0.63
C GLU A 37 13.15 -3.72 1.10
N LEU A 38 12.90 -3.64 2.41
CA LEU A 38 11.59 -3.96 2.99
C LEU A 38 10.56 -2.89 2.65
N ILE A 39 10.97 -1.61 2.56
CA ILE A 39 10.09 -0.52 2.12
C ILE A 39 9.62 -0.81 0.71
N ALA A 40 10.57 -1.14 -0.18
CA ALA A 40 10.28 -1.45 -1.57
C ALA A 40 9.42 -2.71 -1.73
N ALA A 41 9.58 -3.73 -0.88
CA ALA A 41 8.74 -4.93 -0.89
C ALA A 41 7.28 -4.59 -0.53
N VAL A 42 7.06 -3.83 0.55
CA VAL A 42 5.72 -3.42 0.98
C VAL A 42 5.07 -2.48 -0.05
N ARG A 43 5.81 -1.53 -0.62
CA ARG A 43 5.30 -0.64 -1.68
C ARG A 43 4.81 -1.45 -2.89
N ARG A 44 5.62 -2.40 -3.37
CA ARG A 44 5.28 -3.27 -4.50
C ARG A 44 4.04 -4.12 -4.23
N ALA A 45 3.88 -4.63 -3.02
CA ALA A 45 2.69 -5.42 -2.66
C ALA A 45 1.41 -4.59 -2.73
N TYR A 46 1.45 -3.35 -2.25
CA TYR A 46 0.31 -2.43 -2.36
C TYR A 46 0.02 -2.03 -3.81
N GLU A 47 1.05 -1.77 -4.61
CA GLU A 47 0.90 -1.47 -6.04
C GLU A 47 0.30 -2.64 -6.82
N ALA A 48 0.74 -3.86 -6.53
CA ALA A 48 0.17 -5.08 -7.12
C ALA A 48 -1.31 -5.28 -6.73
N ALA A 49 -1.71 -4.81 -5.54
CA ALA A 49 -3.10 -4.78 -5.10
C ALA A 49 -3.92 -3.59 -5.63
N GLY A 50 -3.33 -2.75 -6.48
CA GLY A 50 -4.03 -1.63 -7.14
C GLY A 50 -3.94 -0.31 -6.40
N VAL A 51 -3.17 -0.22 -5.31
CA VAL A 51 -2.88 1.06 -4.65
C VAL A 51 -1.91 1.86 -5.49
N ARG A 52 -2.20 3.16 -5.70
CA ARG A 52 -1.24 4.09 -6.28
C ARG A 52 -0.72 5.03 -5.20
N PHE A 53 0.60 5.07 -5.04
CA PHE A 53 1.26 6.07 -4.22
C PHE A 53 1.49 7.34 -5.04
N LEU A 54 1.10 8.49 -4.49
CA LEU A 54 1.29 9.79 -5.13
C LEU A 54 2.50 10.48 -4.48
N ASP A 55 3.59 10.61 -5.23
CA ASP A 55 4.89 11.07 -4.71
C ASP A 55 5.02 12.62 -4.62
N GLN A 56 4.03 13.42 -5.10
CA GLN A 56 4.07 14.89 -5.09
C GLN A 56 2.66 15.54 -4.97
N GLY A 57 2.50 16.49 -4.04
CA GLY A 57 1.29 17.33 -3.85
C GLY A 57 1.01 17.65 -2.37
N ALA A 58 0.15 18.66 -2.10
CA ALA A 58 -0.29 19.00 -0.72
C ALA A 58 -1.00 17.82 -0.01
N ASP A 59 -1.45 16.83 -0.79
CA ASP A 59 -2.11 15.60 -0.36
C ASP A 59 -1.22 14.38 -0.59
N SER A 60 -0.05 14.32 0.06
CA SER A 60 0.77 13.11 0.06
C SER A 60 -0.03 11.93 0.63
N GLY A 61 -0.36 10.94 -0.19
CA GLY A 61 -1.30 9.87 0.17
C GLY A 61 -1.29 8.67 -0.79
N ALA A 62 -2.09 7.66 -0.45
CA ALA A 62 -2.26 6.44 -1.23
C ALA A 62 -3.76 6.26 -1.54
N VAL A 63 -4.09 6.02 -2.81
CA VAL A 63 -5.47 5.86 -3.28
C VAL A 63 -5.66 4.53 -4.00
N VAL A 64 -6.82 3.89 -3.78
CA VAL A 64 -7.29 2.77 -4.61
C VAL A 64 -8.29 3.36 -5.59
N PRO A 65 -8.00 3.34 -6.91
CA PRO A 65 -8.92 3.87 -7.91
C PRO A 65 -10.15 2.96 -7.98
N PRO A 66 -11.37 3.51 -8.12
CA PRO A 66 -12.52 2.68 -8.44
C PRO A 66 -12.28 1.96 -9.78
N PRO A 67 -12.80 0.73 -9.96
CA PRO A 67 -12.71 0.05 -11.24
C PRO A 67 -13.33 0.95 -12.31
N LEU A 68 -12.55 1.23 -13.37
CA LEU A 68 -13.03 2.03 -14.50
C LEU A 68 -14.24 1.32 -15.10
N ARG A 69 -15.44 1.88 -14.89
CA ARG A 69 -16.60 1.54 -15.72
C ARG A 69 -16.35 2.18 -17.07
N VAL A 70 -15.79 1.43 -18.01
CA VAL A 70 -15.88 1.77 -19.42
C VAL A 70 -17.36 1.68 -19.79
N PRO A 71 -18.03 2.79 -20.15
CA PRO A 71 -19.40 2.71 -20.66
C PRO A 71 -19.37 1.91 -21.95
N THR A 72 -20.22 0.88 -22.04
CA THR A 72 -20.43 0.13 -23.28
C THR A 72 -20.94 1.10 -24.35
N PRO A 73 -20.33 1.14 -25.55
CA PRO A 73 -20.89 1.92 -26.65
C PRO A 73 -22.27 1.38 -27.00
N ARG A 74 -23.24 2.29 -27.21
CA ARG A 74 -24.60 1.97 -27.65
C ARG A 74 -24.64 1.58 -29.12
#